data_AF-A0A1P8Y932-F1
#
_entry.id   AF-A0A1P8Y932-F1
#
_cell.length_a   1.000
_cell.length_b   1.000
_cell.length_c   1.000
_cell.angle_alpha   90.00
_cell.angle_beta   90.00
_cell.angle_gamma   90.00
#
_symmetry.space_group_name_H-M   'P 1'
#
loop_
_entity.id
_entity.type
_entity.pdbx_description
1 polymer ?
#
loop_
_entity_poly.entity_id
_entity_poly.type
_entity_poly.pdbx_seq_one_letter_code
_entity_poly.pdbx_strand_id
1 'polypeptide(L)'
;MLTNFRMPGSGMPGFRRNAVLIAKGGIYDLRQHLDDVVMPVLRTWKIFERNDFTAEGEEQRERLERFLIGLQADAERFEDARDRALARAAARDEEKVSVR
;
A
#
# COMPACT_ATOMS: atom_id res chain seq x y z
N MET A 1 15.57 2.65 -5.09
CA MET A 1 15.26 1.20 -4.98
C MET A 1 13.88 1.08 -4.36
N LEU A 2 12.97 0.25 -4.89
CA LEU A 2 11.58 0.12 -4.42
C LEU A 2 11.49 -0.20 -2.91
N THR A 3 12.43 -1.03 -2.43
CA THR A 3 12.59 -1.41 -1.02
C THR A 3 12.75 -0.23 -0.05
N ASN A 4 13.16 0.94 -0.54
CA ASN A 4 13.35 2.16 0.24
C ASN A 4 12.42 3.29 -0.23
N PHE A 5 11.32 2.97 -0.91
CA PHE A 5 10.38 3.98 -1.35
C PHE A 5 9.81 4.75 -0.15
N ARG A 6 9.79 6.08 -0.27
CA ARG A 6 9.15 6.98 0.69
C ARG A 6 8.15 7.83 -0.06
N MET A 7 6.95 7.93 0.49
CA MET A 7 5.93 8.81 -0.05
C MET A 7 6.47 10.24 -0.16
N PRO A 8 6.23 10.92 -1.31
CA PRO A 8 6.46 12.35 -1.39
C PRO A 8 5.74 13.06 -0.24
N GLY A 9 6.47 13.87 0.53
CA GLY A 9 5.94 14.54 1.72
C GLY A 9 6.07 13.77 3.03
N SER A 10 6.67 12.57 3.06
CA SER A 10 6.88 11.81 4.30
C SER A 10 7.69 12.55 5.38
N GLY A 11 8.46 13.57 4.99
CA GLY A 11 9.19 14.46 5.90
C GLY A 11 8.38 15.66 6.42
N MET A 12 7.15 15.86 5.94
CA MET A 12 6.33 17.01 6.35
C MET A 12 5.75 16.80 7.75
N PRO A 13 5.68 17.86 8.59
CA PRO A 13 4.97 17.81 9.86
C PRO A 13 3.53 17.31 9.68
N GLY A 14 3.11 16.35 10.51
CA GLY A 14 1.74 15.82 10.46
C GLY A 14 1.43 14.86 9.31
N PHE A 15 2.42 14.48 8.48
CA PHE A 15 2.21 13.60 7.32
C PHE A 15 1.44 12.32 7.67
N ARG A 16 1.76 11.67 8.81
CA ARG A 16 1.07 10.44 9.24
C ARG A 16 -0.44 10.65 9.41
N ARG A 17 -0.86 11.77 9.98
CA ARG A 17 -2.29 12.08 10.16
C ARG A 17 -2.95 12.34 8.81
N ASN A 18 -2.30 13.11 7.95
CA ASN A 18 -2.81 13.42 6.61
C ASN A 18 -2.93 12.16 5.75
N ALA A 19 -1.93 11.27 5.79
CA ALA A 19 -1.96 9.99 5.10
C ALA A 19 -3.15 9.12 5.53
N VAL A 20 -3.47 9.09 6.82
CA VAL A 20 -4.68 8.40 7.32
C VAL A 20 -5.96 9.03 6.79
N LEU A 21 -6.03 10.36 6.68
CA LEU A 21 -7.21 11.05 6.13
C LEU A 21 -7.37 10.78 4.63
N ILE A 22 -6.28 10.82 3.87
CA ILE A 22 -6.25 10.52 2.43
C ILE A 22 -6.72 9.07 2.18
N ALA A 23 -6.20 8.12 2.96
CA ALA A 23 -6.60 6.73 2.84
C ALA A 23 -8.07 6.50 3.23
N LYS A 24 -8.55 7.16 4.30
CA LYS A 24 -9.98 7.11 4.69
C LYS A 24 -10.90 7.74 3.64
N GLY A 25 -10.41 8.74 2.91
CA GLY A 25 -11.11 9.36 1.79
C GLY A 25 -11.08 8.53 0.49
N GLY A 26 -10.40 7.37 0.49
CA GLY A 26 -10.27 6.50 -0.70
C GLY A 26 -9.42 7.09 -1.82
N ILE A 27 -8.60 8.11 -1.52
CA ILE A 27 -7.82 8.82 -2.54
C ILE A 27 -6.53 8.06 -2.87
N TYR A 28 -5.83 7.60 -1.84
CA TYR A 28 -4.59 6.85 -1.99
C TYR A 28 -4.27 6.05 -0.71
N ASP A 29 -4.03 4.76 -0.85
CA ASP A 29 -3.57 3.89 0.22
C ASP A 29 -2.51 2.87 -0.24
N LEU A 30 -2.11 1.98 0.68
CA LEU A 30 -1.05 1.01 0.42
C LEU A 30 -1.45 -0.03 -0.63
N ARG A 31 -2.74 -0.41 -0.71
CA ARG A 31 -3.24 -1.32 -1.74
C ARG A 31 -3.13 -0.66 -3.11
N GLN A 32 -3.62 0.58 -3.23
CA GLN A 32 -3.54 1.33 -4.49
C GLN A 32 -2.07 1.53 -4.92
N HIS A 33 -1.16 1.78 -3.97
CA HIS A 33 0.27 1.83 -4.28
C HIS A 33 0.78 0.53 -4.91
N LEU A 34 0.42 -0.63 -4.33
CA LEU A 34 0.85 -1.92 -4.85
C LEU A 34 0.26 -2.19 -6.24
N ASP A 35 -1.06 -2.10 -6.36
CA ASP A 35 -1.80 -2.63 -7.51
C ASP A 35 -1.81 -1.67 -8.71
N ASP A 36 -1.86 -0.36 -8.46
CA ASP A 36 -2.00 0.66 -9.51
C ASP A 36 -0.65 1.31 -9.88
N VAL A 37 0.39 1.14 -9.05
CA VAL A 37 1.71 1.74 -9.29
C VAL A 37 2.80 0.69 -9.40
N VAL A 38 3.03 -0.10 -8.35
CA VAL A 38 4.19 -1.01 -8.30
C VAL A 38 4.06 -2.14 -9.31
N MET A 39 2.98 -2.92 -9.23
CA MET A 39 2.79 -4.09 -10.09
C MET A 39 2.72 -3.74 -11.58
N PRO A 40 2.02 -2.67 -12.03
CA PRO A 40 2.03 -2.26 -13.43
C PRO A 40 3.42 -1.89 -13.95
N VAL A 41 4.24 -1.21 -13.14
CA VAL A 41 5.62 -0.88 -13.51
C VAL A 41 6.43 -2.16 -13.67
N LEU A 42 6.37 -3.09 -12.71
CA LEU A 42 7.13 -4.35 -12.80
C LEU A 42 6.71 -5.21 -13.99
N ARG A 43 5.41 -5.24 -14.33
CA ARG A 43 4.88 -5.92 -15.53
C ARG A 43 5.38 -5.27 -16.82
N THR A 44 5.35 -3.94 -16.91
CA THR A 44 5.81 -3.20 -18.10
C THR A 44 7.26 -3.52 -18.43
N TRP A 45 8.10 -3.64 -17.41
CA TRP A 45 9.52 -3.97 -17.54
C TRP A 45 9.81 -5.48 -17.59
N LYS A 46 8.76 -6.32 -17.50
CA LYS A 46 8.83 -7.79 -17.54
C LYS A 46 9.83 -8.38 -16.56
N ILE A 47 9.97 -7.78 -15.37
CA ILE A 47 11.03 -8.11 -14.42
C ILE A 47 11.03 -9.60 -14.03
N PHE A 48 9.86 -10.23 -13.94
CA PHE A 48 9.73 -11.64 -13.58
C PHE A 48 9.68 -12.60 -14.77
N GLU A 49 9.58 -12.11 -16.00
CA GLU A 49 9.50 -12.94 -17.22
C GLU A 49 10.84 -13.02 -17.96
N ARG A 50 11.72 -12.03 -17.74
CA ARG A 50 13.05 -11.96 -18.35
C ARG A 50 13.97 -13.06 -17.84
N ASN A 51 14.88 -13.53 -18.69
CA ASN A 51 15.87 -14.57 -18.36
C ASN A 51 17.29 -14.16 -18.76
N ASP A 52 17.49 -12.87 -19.03
CA ASP A 52 18.74 -12.27 -19.49
C ASP A 52 19.53 -11.58 -18.36
N PHE A 53 19.18 -11.83 -17.10
CA PHE A 53 19.91 -11.29 -15.95
C PHE A 53 21.18 -12.08 -15.66
N THR A 54 22.19 -11.37 -15.17
CA THR A 54 23.37 -11.98 -14.57
C THR A 54 23.02 -12.56 -13.18
N ALA A 55 23.93 -13.30 -12.57
CA ALA A 55 23.74 -13.83 -11.22
C ALA A 55 23.38 -12.73 -10.18
N GLU A 56 23.99 -11.56 -10.28
CA GLU A 56 23.64 -10.41 -9.42
C GLU A 56 22.21 -9.90 -9.69
N GLY A 57 21.80 -9.83 -10.96
CA GLY A 57 20.45 -9.42 -11.33
C GLY A 57 19.38 -10.39 -10.83
N GLU A 58 19.67 -11.69 -10.87
CA GLU A 58 18.83 -12.74 -10.30
C GLU A 58 18.66 -12.58 -8.79
N GLU A 59 19.76 -12.34 -8.05
CA GLU A 59 19.70 -12.09 -6.62
C GLU A 59 18.81 -10.87 -6.28
N GLN A 60 18.93 -9.79 -7.05
CA GLN A 60 18.08 -8.62 -6.85
C GLN A 60 16.61 -8.90 -7.19
N ARG A 61 16.33 -9.74 -8.19
CA ARG A 61 14.97 -10.15 -8.54
C ARG A 61 14.33 -10.96 -7.41
N GLU A 62 15.03 -11.93 -6.84
CA GLU A 62 14.53 -12.69 -5.70
C GLU A 62 14.31 -11.80 -4.47
N ARG A 63 15.20 -10.85 -4.24
CA ARG A 63 15.05 -9.87 -3.15
C ARG A 63 13.83 -8.98 -3.36
N LEU A 64 13.58 -8.56 -4.59
CA LEU A 64 12.39 -7.82 -4.96
C LEU A 64 11.12 -8.66 -4.75
N GLU A 65 11.12 -9.93 -5.15
CA GLU A 65 9.99 -10.84 -4.95
C GLU A 65 9.65 -10.98 -3.46
N ARG A 66 10.65 -11.25 -2.60
CA ARG A 66 10.46 -11.30 -1.14
C ARG A 66 9.89 -10.01 -0.57
N PHE A 67 10.34 -8.87 -1.09
CA PHE A 67 9.81 -7.57 -0.69
C PHE A 67 8.33 -7.40 -1.09
N LEU A 68 7.95 -7.80 -2.30
CA LEU A 68 6.56 -7.70 -2.77
C LEU A 68 5.60 -8.56 -1.96
N ILE A 69 6.01 -9.76 -1.55
CA ILE A 69 5.22 -10.62 -0.64
C ILE A 69 4.94 -9.88 0.67
N GLY A 70 5.96 -9.24 1.25
CA GLY A 70 5.80 -8.42 2.46
C GLY A 70 4.87 -7.23 2.24
N LEU A 71 5.06 -6.50 1.15
CA LEU A 71 4.25 -5.35 0.78
C LEU A 71 2.77 -5.72 0.57
N GLN A 72 2.50 -6.88 -0.02
CA GLN A 72 1.16 -7.41 -0.17
C GLN A 72 0.51 -7.71 1.18
N ALA A 73 1.23 -8.40 2.09
CA ALA A 73 0.73 -8.68 3.42
C ALA A 73 0.46 -7.40 4.24
N ASP A 74 1.28 -6.36 4.07
CA ASP A 74 1.06 -5.07 4.71
C ASP A 74 -0.16 -4.34 4.13
N ALA A 75 -0.38 -4.42 2.81
CA ALA A 75 -1.57 -3.87 2.16
C ALA A 75 -2.86 -4.53 2.67
N GLU A 76 -2.88 -5.87 2.77
CA GLU A 76 -4.02 -6.64 3.31
C GLU A 76 -4.34 -6.22 4.75
N ARG A 77 -3.33 -6.14 5.62
CA ARG A 77 -3.51 -5.69 7.02
C ARG A 77 -4.03 -4.26 7.09
N PHE A 78 -3.61 -3.40 6.17
CA PHE A 78 -4.06 -2.02 6.11
C PHE A 78 -5.55 -1.92 5.74
N GLU A 79 -5.98 -2.64 4.70
CA GLU A 79 -7.38 -2.71 4.27
C GLU A 79 -8.28 -3.22 5.40
N ASP A 80 -7.89 -4.32 6.04
CA ASP A 80 -8.56 -4.86 7.21
C ASP A 80 -8.73 -3.82 8.33
N ALA A 81 -7.68 -3.04 8.61
CA ALA A 81 -7.72 -2.00 9.63
C ALA A 81 -8.63 -0.83 9.21
N ARG A 82 -8.60 -0.44 7.94
CA ARG A 82 -9.45 0.60 7.35
C ARG A 82 -10.92 0.20 7.44
N ASP A 83 -11.26 -1.01 7.02
CA ASP A 83 -12.63 -1.51 6.97
C ASP A 83 -13.22 -1.63 8.37
N ARG A 84 -12.44 -2.13 9.35
CA ARG A 84 -12.81 -2.08 10.78
C ARG A 84 -13.02 -0.66 11.29
N ALA A 85 -12.25 0.32 10.82
CA ALA A 85 -12.41 1.71 11.23
C ALA A 85 -13.67 2.34 10.63
N LEU A 86 -13.99 2.03 9.37
CA LEU A 86 -15.21 2.49 8.68
C LEU A 86 -16.47 1.88 9.31
N ALA A 87 -16.48 0.56 9.57
CA ALA A 87 -17.59 -0.11 10.25
C ALA A 87 -17.89 0.50 11.62
N ARG A 88 -16.85 0.80 12.42
CA ARG A 88 -16.99 1.49 13.71
C ARG A 88 -17.48 2.93 13.59
N ALA A 89 -17.18 3.62 12.48
CA ALA A 89 -17.70 4.96 12.24
C ALA A 89 -19.20 4.89 11.91
N ALA A 90 -19.59 3.99 11.00
CA ALA A 90 -20.99 3.76 10.63
C ALA A 90 -21.88 3.42 11.84
N ALA A 91 -21.46 2.47 12.68
CA ALA A 91 -22.22 2.08 13.87
C ALA A 91 -22.44 3.25 14.86
N ARG A 92 -21.47 4.15 15.01
CA ARG A 92 -21.61 5.34 15.85
C ARG A 92 -22.55 6.38 15.26
N ASP A 93 -22.60 6.48 13.94
CA ASP A 93 -23.50 7.41 13.26
C ASP A 93 -24.94 6.91 13.32
N GLU A 94 -25.16 5.59 13.20
CA GLU A 94 -26.46 4.94 13.43
C GLU A 94 -26.98 5.14 14.87
N GLU A 95 -26.12 4.96 15.87
CA GLU A 95 -26.47 5.19 17.29
C GLU A 95 -26.91 6.64 17.55
N LYS A 96 -26.19 7.62 16.98
CA LYS A 96 -26.55 9.04 17.11
C LYS A 96 -27.87 9.40 16.44
N VAL A 97 -28.19 8.76 15.32
CA VAL A 97 -29.47 8.96 14.63
C VAL A 97 -30.62 8.34 15.45
N SER A 98 -30.40 7.18 16.08
CA SER A 98 -31.41 6.52 16.91
C SER A 98 -31.73 7.24 18.23
N VAL A 99 -30.81 8.07 18.73
CA VAL A 99 -30.97 8.78 20.02
C VAL A 99 -31.55 10.19 19.83
N ARG A 100 -31.76 10.64 18.59
CA ARG A 100 -32.24 11.98 18.23
C ARG A 100 -33.70 11.96 17.77
#